data_AF-A0A8J5M2A8-F1
#
_entry.id   AF-A0A8J5M2A8-F1
#
_cell.length_a   1.000
_cell.length_b   1.000
_cell.length_c   1.000
_cell.angle_alpha   90.00
_cell.angle_beta   90.00
_cell.angle_gamma   90.00
#
_symmetry.space_group_name_H-M   'P 1'
#
loop_
_entity.id
_entity.type
_entity.pdbx_description
1 polymer ?
#
loop_
_entity_poly.entity_id
_entity_poly.type
_entity_poly.pdbx_seq_one_letter_code
_entity_poly.pdbx_strand_id
1 'polypeptide(L)'
;MADHSIKLTTLSAFLVLFILLLQSHIAISQEVADKMEFSYQKGSELGPEHWGHIHKEWAACGQGQMQSPVDLSDDRVEILPLLGFLRRSYRPAATVLKNRGHDIMLRFEGNAGSVRIDGSEYALKQLHWHSPSEHTINGRRFHMELHMVHQTADNRTAVVGILYTLGRSEPFLAKVLH
;
A
#
# COMPACT_ATOMS: atom_id res chain seq x y z
N MET A 1 2.73 -61.10 -47.54
CA MET A 1 2.40 -60.90 -46.10
C MET A 1 2.84 -59.47 -45.77
N ALA A 2 1.99 -58.49 -46.07
CA ALA A 2 2.34 -57.07 -46.04
C ALA A 2 1.62 -56.38 -44.88
N ASP A 3 2.42 -56.18 -43.83
CA ASP A 3 2.37 -55.17 -42.78
C ASP A 3 1.06 -54.41 -42.48
N HIS A 4 0.21 -55.03 -41.65
CA HIS A 4 -0.90 -54.34 -40.96
C HIS A 4 -0.44 -53.57 -39.70
N SER A 5 0.84 -53.69 -39.30
CA SER A 5 1.38 -53.08 -38.08
C SER A 5 1.70 -51.59 -38.25
N ILE A 6 2.09 -51.17 -39.47
CA ILE A 6 2.41 -49.78 -39.78
C ILE A 6 1.16 -48.86 -39.71
N LYS A 7 -0.03 -49.33 -40.08
CA LYS A 7 -1.24 -48.48 -40.08
C LYS A 7 -1.77 -48.15 -38.68
N LEU A 8 -1.61 -49.08 -37.73
CA LEU A 8 -2.11 -48.91 -36.36
C LEU A 8 -1.20 -48.01 -35.52
N THR A 9 0.12 -48.10 -35.74
CA THR A 9 1.13 -47.27 -35.08
C THR A 9 1.07 -45.81 -35.54
N THR A 10 0.83 -45.56 -36.84
CA THR A 10 0.63 -44.19 -37.34
C THR A 10 -0.65 -43.56 -36.79
N LEU A 11 -1.76 -44.31 -36.75
CA LEU A 11 -3.03 -43.79 -36.24
C LEU A 11 -2.97 -43.49 -34.72
N SER A 12 -2.27 -44.34 -33.97
CA SER A 12 -2.00 -44.13 -32.54
C SER A 12 -1.10 -42.91 -32.29
N ALA A 13 -0.07 -42.70 -33.11
CA ALA A 13 0.80 -41.52 -33.01
C ALA A 13 0.05 -40.21 -33.29
N PHE A 14 -0.85 -40.19 -34.27
CA PHE A 14 -1.69 -39.02 -34.55
C PHE A 14 -2.69 -38.74 -33.42
N LEU A 15 -3.27 -39.78 -32.81
CA LEU A 15 -4.21 -39.62 -31.69
C LEU A 15 -3.50 -39.09 -30.43
N VAL A 16 -2.29 -39.58 -30.13
CA VAL A 16 -1.48 -39.09 -28.99
C VAL A 16 -1.01 -37.66 -29.22
N LEU A 17 -0.61 -37.29 -30.44
CA LEU A 17 -0.21 -35.92 -30.78
C LEU A 17 -1.39 -34.94 -30.69
N PHE A 18 -2.60 -35.37 -31.06
CA PHE A 18 -3.83 -34.57 -30.93
C PHE A 18 -4.21 -34.36 -29.45
N ILE A 19 -4.06 -35.39 -28.60
CA ILE A 19 -4.30 -35.29 -27.15
C ILE A 19 -3.27 -34.38 -26.47
N LEU A 20 -2.00 -34.40 -26.88
CA LEU A 20 -0.96 -33.50 -26.36
C LEU A 20 -1.20 -32.03 -26.79
N LEU A 21 -1.72 -31.79 -27.99
CA LEU A 21 -2.12 -30.46 -28.43
C LEU A 21 -3.35 -29.93 -27.65
N LEU A 22 -4.29 -30.82 -27.28
CA LEU A 22 -5.44 -30.49 -26.42
C LEU A 22 -5.06 -30.18 -24.95
N GLN A 23 -3.88 -30.61 -24.49
CA GLN A 23 -3.34 -30.28 -23.17
C GLN A 23 -2.44 -29.05 -23.14
N SER A 24 -2.23 -28.40 -24.28
CA SER A 24 -1.64 -27.06 -24.28
C SER A 24 -2.69 -26.08 -23.75
N HIS A 25 -2.78 -25.99 -22.42
CA HIS A 25 -3.37 -24.81 -21.80
C HIS A 25 -2.52 -23.63 -22.27
N ILE A 26 -3.05 -22.88 -23.22
CA ILE A 26 -2.58 -21.52 -23.47
C ILE A 26 -2.68 -20.86 -22.09
N ALA A 27 -1.53 -20.60 -21.48
CA ALA A 27 -1.44 -19.71 -20.34
C ALA A 27 -1.81 -18.32 -20.90
N ILE A 28 -3.11 -18.09 -21.02
CA ILE A 28 -3.65 -16.75 -21.15
C ILE A 28 -3.25 -16.12 -19.83
N SER A 29 -2.15 -15.34 -19.88
CA SER A 29 -1.95 -14.30 -18.88
C SER A 29 -3.17 -13.43 -19.00
N GLN A 30 -4.13 -13.67 -18.12
CA GLN A 30 -5.22 -12.77 -17.91
C GLN A 30 -4.55 -11.58 -17.23
N GLU A 31 -4.01 -10.66 -18.03
CA GLU A 31 -3.91 -9.27 -17.62
C GLU A 31 -5.36 -8.87 -17.33
N VAL A 32 -5.78 -9.13 -16.09
CA VAL A 32 -6.83 -8.33 -15.49
C VAL A 32 -6.27 -6.93 -15.63
N ALA A 33 -6.76 -6.19 -16.62
CA ALA A 33 -6.65 -4.75 -16.64
C ALA A 33 -7.23 -4.34 -15.28
N ASP A 34 -6.34 -4.12 -14.31
CA ASP A 34 -6.72 -3.76 -12.96
C ASP A 34 -7.45 -2.44 -13.12
N LYS A 35 -8.77 -2.51 -13.15
CA LYS A 35 -9.61 -1.35 -13.39
C LYS A 35 -9.34 -0.47 -12.20
N MET A 36 -8.51 0.57 -12.39
CA MET A 36 -8.07 1.47 -11.32
C MET A 36 -9.28 1.78 -10.44
N GLU A 37 -9.25 1.29 -9.20
CA GLU A 37 -10.39 1.38 -8.29
C GLU A 37 -10.61 2.83 -7.84
N PHE A 38 -9.52 3.60 -7.79
CA PHE A 38 -9.49 5.03 -7.57
C PHE A 38 -8.26 5.67 -8.25
N SER A 39 -8.23 6.99 -8.30
CA SER A 39 -7.14 7.79 -8.85
C SER A 39 -6.87 9.02 -7.98
N TYR A 40 -5.65 9.56 -8.04
CA TYR A 40 -5.29 10.86 -7.45
C TYR A 40 -5.45 12.03 -8.42
N GLN A 41 -5.83 11.77 -9.67
CA GLN A 41 -6.02 12.83 -10.66
C GLN A 41 -7.25 13.67 -10.31
N LYS A 42 -6.99 14.93 -9.94
CA LYS A 42 -8.04 15.91 -9.63
C LYS A 42 -9.01 16.07 -10.80
N GLY A 43 -10.30 16.09 -10.50
CA GLY A 43 -11.37 16.27 -11.48
C GLY A 43 -11.68 15.04 -12.34
N SER A 44 -11.01 13.91 -12.12
CA SER A 44 -11.41 12.62 -12.68
C SER A 44 -12.64 12.06 -11.95
N GLU A 45 -13.47 11.27 -12.64
CA GLU A 45 -14.56 10.49 -12.01
C GLU A 45 -14.06 9.53 -10.92
N LEU A 46 -12.79 9.12 -11.00
CA LEU A 46 -12.13 8.29 -9.98
C LEU A 46 -11.25 9.12 -9.04
N GLY A 47 -11.26 10.44 -9.18
CA GLY A 47 -10.41 11.38 -8.44
C GLY A 47 -10.84 11.58 -6.99
N PRO A 48 -9.98 12.22 -6.16
CA PRO A 48 -10.23 12.40 -4.73
C PRO A 48 -11.54 13.09 -4.39
N GLU A 49 -12.00 14.01 -5.25
CA GLU A 49 -13.27 14.72 -5.06
C GLU A 49 -14.50 13.78 -5.14
N HIS A 50 -14.34 12.59 -5.72
CA HIS A 50 -15.43 11.65 -6.00
C HIS A 50 -15.30 10.31 -5.27
N TRP A 51 -14.23 10.05 -4.50
CA TRP A 51 -13.99 8.74 -3.86
C TRP A 51 -15.18 8.24 -3.04
N GLY A 52 -15.87 9.12 -2.32
CA GLY A 52 -17.05 8.75 -1.54
C GLY A 52 -18.27 8.27 -2.35
N HIS A 53 -18.25 8.45 -3.66
CA HIS A 53 -19.31 8.05 -4.59
C HIS A 53 -18.97 6.80 -5.41
N ILE A 54 -17.71 6.34 -5.37
CA ILE A 54 -17.26 5.17 -6.17
C ILE A 54 -17.86 3.88 -5.59
N HIS A 55 -17.69 3.68 -4.28
CA HIS A 55 -18.21 2.52 -3.55
C HIS A 55 -18.99 2.96 -2.31
N LYS A 56 -20.04 2.20 -1.96
CA LYS A 56 -20.88 2.50 -0.80
C LYS A 56 -20.06 2.47 0.50
N GLU A 57 -19.10 1.56 0.58
CA GLU A 57 -18.19 1.35 1.70
C GLU A 57 -17.24 2.55 1.90
N TRP A 58 -17.09 3.41 0.89
CA TRP A 58 -16.18 4.56 0.90
C TRP A 58 -16.90 5.88 1.20
N ALA A 59 -18.20 5.85 1.52
CA ALA A 59 -19.00 7.06 1.76
C ALA A 59 -18.36 8.05 2.74
N ALA A 60 -17.58 7.54 3.72
CA ALA A 60 -16.85 8.36 4.67
C ALA A 60 -15.85 9.35 4.02
N CYS A 61 -15.29 9.02 2.85
CA CYS A 61 -14.40 9.92 2.11
C CYS A 61 -15.08 11.22 1.68
N GLY A 62 -16.38 11.18 1.38
CA GLY A 62 -17.16 12.36 0.97
C GLY A 62 -18.04 12.96 2.07
N GLN A 63 -18.45 12.15 3.06
CA GLN A 63 -19.43 12.54 4.08
C GLN A 63 -18.83 12.69 5.48
N GLY A 64 -17.64 12.14 5.72
CA GLY A 64 -16.96 12.20 7.00
C GLY A 64 -16.58 13.63 7.38
N GLN A 65 -16.64 13.93 8.68
CA GLN A 65 -16.32 15.26 9.24
C GLN A 65 -14.95 15.31 9.93
N MET A 66 -14.26 14.17 9.98
CA MET A 66 -12.95 13.99 10.61
C MET A 66 -12.02 13.26 9.64
N GLN A 67 -11.90 13.79 8.41
CA GLN A 67 -11.01 13.25 7.39
C GLN A 67 -9.60 13.83 7.54
N SER A 68 -8.61 13.04 7.11
CA SER A 68 -7.23 13.47 6.89
C SER A 68 -6.94 13.48 5.39
N PRO A 69 -5.92 14.21 4.91
CA PRO A 69 -5.03 15.10 5.68
C PRO A 69 -5.66 16.43 6.08
N VAL A 70 -4.99 17.17 6.96
CA VAL A 70 -5.37 18.55 7.36
C VAL A 70 -4.17 19.51 7.32
N ASP A 71 -4.47 20.80 7.36
CA ASP A 71 -3.48 21.85 7.61
C ASP A 71 -3.26 22.05 9.12
N LEU A 72 -2.01 21.88 9.56
CA LEU A 72 -1.56 22.13 10.92
C LEU A 72 -1.08 23.57 11.02
N SER A 73 -1.88 24.44 11.64
CA SER A 73 -1.60 25.88 11.73
C SER A 73 -1.29 26.31 13.15
N ASP A 74 -0.21 27.04 13.33
CA ASP A 74 0.23 27.57 14.63
C ASP A 74 -0.84 28.48 15.29
N ASP A 75 -1.70 29.11 14.49
CA ASP A 75 -2.80 29.96 14.97
C ASP A 75 -4.00 29.17 15.52
N ARG A 76 -4.13 27.88 15.15
CA ARG A 76 -5.29 27.04 15.47
C ARG A 76 -4.97 25.88 16.41
N VAL A 77 -3.70 25.65 16.73
CA VAL A 77 -3.30 24.57 17.65
C VAL A 77 -3.46 24.99 19.10
N GLU A 78 -3.85 24.03 19.94
CA GLU A 78 -3.80 24.16 21.39
C GLU A 78 -2.57 23.42 21.92
N ILE A 79 -1.76 24.08 22.75
CA ILE A 79 -0.60 23.45 23.38
C ILE A 79 -1.08 22.69 24.61
N LEU A 80 -0.89 21.38 24.60
CA LEU A 80 -1.25 20.48 25.70
C LEU A 80 0.02 19.85 26.32
N PRO A 81 0.62 20.48 27.35
CA PRO A 81 1.87 19.99 27.95
C PRO A 81 1.76 18.57 28.53
N LEU A 82 0.56 18.15 28.91
CA LEU A 82 0.28 16.84 29.49
C LEU A 82 0.47 15.68 28.49
N LEU A 83 0.49 15.95 27.17
CA LEU A 83 0.76 14.92 26.16
C LEU A 83 2.19 14.38 26.26
N GLY A 84 3.14 15.18 26.76
CA GLY A 84 4.54 14.80 26.90
C GLY A 84 5.25 14.45 25.58
N PHE A 85 6.36 13.72 25.68
CA PHE A 85 7.11 13.26 24.52
C PHE A 85 6.50 11.99 23.92
N LEU A 86 6.49 11.90 22.59
CA LEU A 86 6.11 10.67 21.87
C LEU A 86 7.05 9.51 22.27
N ARG A 87 6.51 8.56 23.04
CA ARG A 87 7.21 7.37 23.50
C ARG A 87 7.23 6.30 22.41
N ARG A 88 8.42 6.06 21.86
CA ARG A 88 8.71 5.10 20.80
C ARG A 88 9.67 4.04 21.31
N SER A 89 9.42 2.79 20.96
CA SER A 89 10.32 1.66 21.21
C SER A 89 10.34 0.81 19.95
N TYR A 90 11.16 1.21 18.97
CA TYR A 90 11.31 0.49 17.70
C TYR A 90 12.53 -0.41 17.71
N ARG A 91 12.47 -1.49 16.94
CA ARG A 91 13.58 -2.43 16.73
C ARG A 91 13.59 -2.92 15.29
N PRO A 92 14.76 -3.31 14.75
CA PRO A 92 14.83 -3.96 13.45
C PRO A 92 13.95 -5.21 13.40
N ALA A 93 13.28 -5.41 12.28
CA ALA A 93 12.45 -6.58 12.01
C ALA A 93 12.48 -6.89 10.52
N ALA A 94 12.15 -8.14 10.16
CA ALA A 94 12.00 -8.53 8.76
C ALA A 94 10.86 -7.74 8.09
N THR A 95 11.07 -7.36 6.82
CA THR A 95 10.17 -6.48 6.08
C THR A 95 10.02 -6.91 4.64
N VAL A 96 8.85 -6.62 4.06
CA VAL A 96 8.60 -6.77 2.63
C VAL A 96 8.25 -5.40 2.03
N LEU A 97 8.99 -5.01 1.00
CA LEU A 97 8.68 -3.84 0.19
C LEU A 97 7.64 -4.20 -0.86
N LYS A 98 6.60 -3.39 -0.98
CA LYS A 98 5.49 -3.57 -1.92
C LYS A 98 5.22 -2.28 -2.66
N ASN A 99 5.08 -2.38 -3.97
CA ASN A 99 4.40 -1.37 -4.76
C ASN A 99 2.91 -1.75 -4.80
N ARG A 100 2.03 -0.89 -4.28
CA ARG A 100 0.58 -1.12 -4.26
C ARG A 100 -0.17 -0.43 -5.40
N GLY A 101 0.56 0.11 -6.37
CA GLY A 101 0.01 0.91 -7.47
C GLY A 101 -0.23 2.38 -7.09
N HIS A 102 -0.64 2.65 -5.85
CA HIS A 102 -0.91 4.00 -5.34
C HIS A 102 0.13 4.52 -4.34
N ASP A 103 0.99 3.65 -3.80
CA ASP A 103 2.13 4.03 -2.97
C ASP A 103 3.21 2.93 -2.97
N ILE A 104 4.36 3.29 -2.38
CA ILE A 104 5.37 2.33 -1.96
C ILE A 104 5.16 2.08 -0.46
N MET A 105 5.02 0.81 -0.08
CA MET A 105 4.74 0.38 1.28
C MET A 105 5.77 -0.64 1.74
N LEU A 106 6.29 -0.44 2.95
CA LEU A 106 7.14 -1.39 3.64
C LEU A 106 6.34 -2.01 4.79
N ARG A 107 6.05 -3.32 4.70
CA ARG A 107 5.30 -4.08 5.70
C ARG A 107 6.24 -4.84 6.61
N PHE A 108 6.03 -4.75 7.92
CA PHE A 108 6.79 -5.55 8.88
C PHE A 108 6.18 -6.95 9.02
N GLU A 109 7.02 -7.99 8.98
CA GLU A 109 6.61 -9.39 9.19
C GLU A 109 6.95 -9.88 10.59
N GLY A 110 7.87 -9.19 11.27
CA GLY A 110 8.20 -9.40 12.68
C GLY A 110 7.73 -8.25 13.58
N ASN A 111 8.12 -8.34 14.85
CA ASN A 111 7.81 -7.31 15.82
C ASN A 111 8.78 -6.12 15.70
N ALA A 112 8.38 -5.08 14.96
CA ALA A 112 9.15 -3.85 14.75
C ALA A 112 9.13 -2.88 15.96
N GLY A 113 8.47 -3.27 17.05
CA GLY A 113 8.24 -2.41 18.20
C GLY A 113 6.97 -1.58 18.07
N SER A 114 6.89 -0.47 18.80
CA SER A 114 5.61 0.22 19.06
C SER A 114 5.77 1.68 19.45
N VAL A 115 4.62 2.38 19.46
CA VAL A 115 4.43 3.64 20.19
C VAL A 115 3.45 3.45 21.33
N ARG A 116 3.57 4.28 22.38
CA ARG A 116 2.64 4.28 23.51
C ARG A 116 1.88 5.61 23.56
N ILE A 117 0.55 5.52 23.48
CA ILE A 117 -0.40 6.66 23.48
C ILE A 117 -1.46 6.35 24.53
N ASP A 118 -1.67 7.25 25.50
CA ASP A 118 -2.65 7.12 26.58
C ASP A 118 -2.63 5.75 27.28
N GLY A 119 -1.42 5.27 27.57
CA GLY A 119 -1.21 3.98 28.22
C GLY A 119 -1.38 2.74 27.33
N SER A 120 -1.91 2.91 26.11
CA SER A 120 -2.08 1.84 25.12
C SER A 120 -0.85 1.69 24.24
N GLU A 121 -0.49 0.45 23.93
CA GLU A 121 0.62 0.13 23.01
C GLU A 121 0.08 -0.11 21.59
N TYR A 122 0.64 0.62 20.62
CA TYR A 122 0.32 0.49 19.20
C TYR A 122 1.55 -0.08 18.48
N ALA A 123 1.47 -1.34 18.06
CA ALA A 123 2.55 -2.03 17.37
C ALA A 123 2.70 -1.50 15.94
N LEU A 124 3.93 -1.21 15.51
CA LEU A 124 4.23 -0.74 14.16
C LEU A 124 3.97 -1.86 13.14
N LYS A 125 3.16 -1.58 12.12
CA LYS A 125 2.72 -2.57 11.12
C LYS A 125 3.27 -2.30 9.73
N GLN A 126 3.24 -1.05 9.29
CA GLN A 126 3.74 -0.67 7.98
C GLN A 126 4.20 0.79 7.94
N LEU A 127 5.01 1.08 6.93
CA LEU A 127 5.41 2.40 6.50
C LEU A 127 4.93 2.59 5.07
N HIS A 128 4.46 3.78 4.71
CA HIS A 128 4.25 4.14 3.31
C HIS A 128 4.51 5.62 3.08
N TRP A 129 4.75 5.99 1.82
CA TRP A 129 5.17 7.33 1.45
C TRP A 129 4.20 7.97 0.46
N HIS A 130 4.00 9.27 0.65
CA HIS A 130 3.28 10.16 -0.25
C HIS A 130 4.20 11.26 -0.75
N SER A 131 4.12 11.59 -2.04
CA SER A 131 4.86 12.69 -2.65
C SER A 131 3.94 13.47 -3.61
N PRO A 132 3.65 14.76 -3.35
CA PRO A 132 4.14 15.60 -2.24
C PRO A 132 3.57 15.17 -0.87
N SER A 133 3.93 15.85 0.22
CA SER A 133 3.28 15.60 1.53
C SER A 133 1.77 15.77 1.42
N GLU A 134 1.00 15.02 2.20
CA GLU A 134 -0.45 15.14 2.27
C GLU A 134 -0.84 16.27 3.22
N HIS A 135 -0.29 16.25 4.44
CA HIS A 135 -0.44 17.33 5.43
C HIS A 135 0.36 18.56 5.03
N THR A 136 -0.09 19.72 5.53
CA THR A 136 0.62 20.99 5.43
C THR A 136 0.87 21.57 6.82
N ILE A 137 1.91 22.41 6.95
CA ILE A 137 2.14 23.23 8.14
C ILE A 137 2.04 24.68 7.74
N ASN A 138 1.12 25.44 8.33
CA ASN A 138 0.82 26.83 7.98
C ASN A 138 0.62 27.02 6.46
N GLY A 139 -0.15 26.12 5.84
CA GLY A 139 -0.42 26.08 4.40
C GLY A 139 0.76 25.62 3.54
N ARG A 140 1.95 25.42 4.10
CA ARG A 140 3.13 24.95 3.35
C ARG A 140 3.11 23.44 3.19
N ARG A 141 3.16 23.01 1.93
CA ARG A 141 3.35 21.60 1.54
C ARG A 141 4.82 21.24 1.49
N PHE A 142 5.14 20.03 1.93
CA PHE A 142 6.48 19.46 1.97
C PHE A 142 6.70 18.51 0.78
N HIS A 143 7.95 18.11 0.56
CA HIS A 143 8.31 17.39 -0.66
C HIS A 143 7.86 15.92 -0.62
N MET A 144 7.76 15.34 0.56
CA MET A 144 7.30 13.98 0.78
C MET A 144 6.82 13.82 2.23
N GLU A 145 6.00 12.82 2.49
CA GLU A 145 5.53 12.46 3.82
C GLU A 145 5.61 10.94 4.00
N LEU A 146 6.18 10.50 5.12
CA LEU A 146 6.13 9.11 5.56
C LEU A 146 5.02 8.95 6.57
N HIS A 147 4.16 7.96 6.38
CA HIS A 147 3.19 7.50 7.35
C HIS A 147 3.67 6.21 7.99
N MET A 148 3.87 6.24 9.31
CA MET A 148 4.14 5.05 10.11
C MET A 148 2.84 4.57 10.75
N VAL A 149 2.27 3.47 10.26
CA VAL A 149 0.96 2.96 10.70
C VAL A 149 1.14 1.94 11.82
N HIS A 150 0.47 2.20 12.94
CA HIS A 150 0.51 1.36 14.14
C HIS A 150 -0.88 0.89 14.51
N GLN A 151 -0.98 -0.30 15.10
CA GLN A 151 -2.25 -0.88 15.53
C GLN A 151 -2.14 -1.54 16.91
N THR A 152 -3.18 -1.38 17.71
CA THR A 152 -3.40 -2.17 18.93
C THR A 152 -3.93 -3.57 18.60
N ALA A 153 -4.02 -4.46 19.59
CA ALA A 153 -4.61 -5.80 19.42
C ALA A 153 -6.11 -5.75 19.08
N ASP A 154 -6.81 -4.70 19.50
CA ASP A 154 -8.21 -4.40 19.20
C ASP A 154 -8.40 -3.55 17.92
N ASN A 155 -7.39 -3.50 17.04
CA ASN A 155 -7.41 -2.82 15.74
C ASN A 155 -7.63 -1.29 15.76
N ARG A 156 -7.40 -0.62 16.90
CA ARG A 156 -7.31 0.85 16.92
C ARG A 156 -6.02 1.27 16.22
N THR A 157 -6.11 2.28 15.37
CA THR A 157 -5.00 2.73 14.53
C THR A 157 -4.44 4.06 15.01
N ALA A 158 -3.11 4.18 14.96
CA ALA A 158 -2.40 5.45 15.14
C ALA A 158 -1.36 5.62 14.02
N VAL A 159 -1.26 6.83 13.47
CA VAL A 159 -0.28 7.14 12.41
C VAL A 159 0.67 8.20 12.92
N VAL A 160 1.97 7.95 12.79
CA VAL A 160 3.01 8.96 13.01
C VAL A 160 3.48 9.45 11.64
N GLY A 161 3.27 10.74 11.35
CA GLY A 161 3.72 11.39 10.12
C GLY A 161 5.13 11.98 10.26
N ILE A 162 5.97 11.82 9.23
CA ILE A 162 7.27 12.49 9.10
C ILE A 162 7.29 13.26 7.79
N LEU A 163 7.47 14.58 7.85
CA LEU A 163 7.54 15.46 6.68
C LEU A 163 9.00 15.64 6.23
N TYR A 164 9.24 15.56 4.93
CA TYR A 164 10.57 15.67 4.33
C TYR A 164 10.75 16.97 3.56
N THR A 165 11.93 17.57 3.69
CA THR A 165 12.43 18.60 2.79
C THR A 165 13.58 18.07 1.96
N LEU A 166 13.70 18.51 0.70
CA LEU A 166 14.88 18.23 -0.11
C LEU A 166 16.15 18.71 0.60
N GLY A 167 17.22 17.94 0.43
CA GLY A 167 18.50 18.21 1.09
C GLY A 167 19.35 16.95 1.17
N ARG A 168 19.93 16.71 2.34
CA ARG A 168 20.78 15.55 2.59
C ARG A 168 20.01 14.24 2.39
N SER A 169 20.68 13.24 1.79
CA SER A 169 20.15 11.88 1.70
C SER A 169 19.77 11.35 3.08
N GLU A 170 18.60 10.75 3.16
CA GLU A 170 18.09 10.15 4.39
C GLU A 170 18.57 8.67 4.46
N PRO A 171 19.29 8.25 5.53
CA PRO A 171 19.88 6.93 5.59
C PRO A 171 18.90 5.76 5.57
N PHE A 172 17.68 5.92 6.08
CA PHE A 172 16.66 4.88 6.04
C PHE A 172 16.14 4.66 4.63
N LEU A 173 15.76 5.72 3.90
CA LEU A 173 15.34 5.68 2.51
C LEU A 173 16.43 5.10 1.59
N ALA A 174 17.69 5.45 1.82
CA ALA A 174 18.79 4.85 1.07
C ALA A 174 18.81 3.31 1.19
N LYS A 175 18.46 2.74 2.36
CA LYS A 175 18.38 1.28 2.53
C LYS A 175 17.12 0.65 1.94
N VAL A 176 16.07 1.44 1.72
CA VAL A 176 14.81 0.95 1.14
C VAL A 176 14.89 0.94 -0.40
N LEU A 177 15.68 1.85 -0.99
CA LEU A 177 15.81 2.02 -2.44
C LEU A 177 16.97 1.21 -3.07
N HIS A 178 17.75 0.49 -2.27
CA HIS A 178 18.90 -0.34 -2.68
C HIS A 178 18.69 -1.79 -2.28
#